data_AF-A0A0W0VKP2-F1
#
_entry.id   AF-A0A0W0VKP2-F1
#
_cell.length_a   1.000
_cell.length_b   1.000
_cell.length_c   1.000
_cell.angle_alpha   90.00
_cell.angle_beta   90.00
_cell.angle_gamma   90.00
#
_symmetry.space_group_name_H-M   'P 1'
#
loop_
_entity.id
_entity.type
_entity.pdbx_description
1 polymer ?
#
loop_
_entity_poly.entity_id
_entity_poly.type
_entity_poly.pdbx_seq_one_letter_code
_entity_poly.pdbx_strand_id
1 'polypeptide(L)' 'MELFEAIKRRRAVRQFSDKPLNKETIEKILQAGQYAPSPLNSQPWHFTLIRNKDTLKTLS' A
#
# COMPACT_ATOMS: atom_id res chain seq x y z
N MET A 1 3.42 7.14 -16.57
CA MET A 1 4.65 7.72 -15.98
C MET A 1 5.65 6.60 -15.91
N GLU A 2 6.86 6.84 -16.37
CA GLU A 2 7.93 5.84 -16.35
C GLU A 2 8.44 5.58 -14.92
N LEU A 3 8.98 4.38 -14.69
CA LEU A 3 9.39 3.92 -13.36
C LEU A 3 10.35 4.89 -12.65
N PHE A 4 11.40 5.35 -13.35
CA PHE A 4 12.40 6.25 -12.76
C PHE A 4 11.83 7.62 -12.39
N GLU A 5 10.86 8.12 -13.16
CA GLU A 5 10.16 9.36 -12.82
C GLU A 5 9.28 9.18 -11.58
N ALA A 6 8.60 8.05 -11.46
CA ALA A 6 7.78 7.72 -10.29
C ALA A 6 8.61 7.71 -9.00
N ILE A 7 9.79 7.08 -9.06
CA ILE A 7 10.73 7.00 -7.94
C ILE A 7 11.23 8.38 -7.53
N LYS A 8 11.67 9.20 -8.50
CA LYS A 8 12.19 10.56 -8.24
C LYS A 8 11.14 11.51 -7.67
N ARG A 9 9.88 11.39 -8.10
CA ARG A 9 8.78 12.28 -7.69
C ARG A 9 8.10 11.85 -6.38
N ARG A 10 8.43 10.67 -5.84
CA ARG A 10 7.82 10.15 -4.61
C ARG A 10 8.09 11.10 -3.43
N ARG A 11 7.04 11.46 -2.71
CA ARG A 11 7.09 12.27 -1.48
C ARG A 11 6.20 11.68 -0.38
N ALA A 12 6.51 12.00 0.88
CA ALA A 12 5.61 11.66 1.99
C ALA A 12 4.37 12.56 1.96
N VAL A 13 3.19 11.97 1.85
CA VAL A 13 1.90 12.67 1.85
C VAL A 13 1.25 12.49 3.23
N ARG A 14 0.76 13.58 3.84
CA ARG A 14 0.14 13.59 5.18
C ARG A 14 -1.29 14.14 5.21
N GLN A 15 -1.83 14.51 4.04
CA GLN A 15 -3.20 14.96 3.88
C GLN A 15 -3.84 14.16 2.75
N PHE A 16 -4.99 13.55 3.02
CA PHE A 16 -5.69 12.65 2.11
C PHE A 16 -7.14 13.08 1.98
N SER A 17 -7.74 12.83 0.81
CA SER A 17 -9.19 12.98 0.64
C SER A 17 -9.95 11.84 1.32
N ASP A 18 -11.22 12.06 1.66
CA ASP A 18 -12.14 11.01 2.16
C ASP A 18 -12.57 9.96 1.12
N LYS A 19 -12.09 10.07 -0.12
CA LYS A 19 -12.46 9.15 -1.21
C LYS A 19 -11.85 7.76 -0.96
N PRO A 20 -12.67 6.69 -0.90
CA PRO A 20 -12.14 5.34 -0.76
C PRO A 20 -11.44 4.89 -2.05
N LEU A 21 -10.42 4.05 -1.90
CA LEU A 21 -9.81 3.33 -3.02
C LEU A 21 -10.71 2.17 -3.46
N ASN A 22 -10.82 1.95 -4.77
CA ASN A 22 -11.48 0.76 -5.29
C ASN A 22 -10.68 -0.51 -4.96
N LYS A 23 -11.35 -1.67 -5.02
CA LYS A 23 -10.75 -2.97 -4.64
C LYS A 23 -9.55 -3.32 -5.51
N GLU A 24 -9.67 -3.14 -6.83
CA GLU A 24 -8.63 -3.46 -7.80
C GLU A 24 -7.32 -2.69 -7.57
N THR A 25 -7.42 -1.41 -7.21
CA THR A 25 -6.25 -0.58 -6.89
C THR A 25 -5.51 -1.13 -5.68
N ILE A 26 -6.24 -1.54 -4.64
CA ILE A 26 -5.66 -2.13 -3.43
C ILE A 26 -4.99 -3.47 -3.77
N GLU A 27 -5.65 -4.33 -4.54
CA GLU A 27 -5.10 -5.61 -4.97
C GLU A 27 -3.79 -5.44 -5.76
N LYS A 28 -3.75 -4.48 -6.69
CA LYS A 28 -2.52 -4.15 -7.45
C LYS A 28 -1.37 -3.72 -6.53
N ILE A 29 -1.64 -2.91 -5.50
CA ILE A 29 -0.63 -2.48 -4.53
C ILE A 29 -0.10 -3.67 -3.73
N LEU A 30 -1.00 -4.52 -3.23
CA LEU A 30 -0.62 -5.71 -2.46
C LEU A 30 0.20 -6.69 -3.31
N GLN A 31 -0.21 -6.91 -4.56
CA GLN A 31 0.49 -7.77 -5.50
C GLN A 31 1.89 -7.23 -5.81
N ALA A 32 2.03 -5.92 -6.02
CA ALA A 32 3.34 -5.30 -6.21
C ALA A 32 4.27 -5.52 -5.02
N GLY A 33 3.74 -5.48 -3.79
CA GLY A 33 4.48 -5.81 -2.56
C GLY A 33 4.92 -7.28 -2.52
N GLN A 34 4.04 -8.21 -2.90
CA GLN A 34 4.36 -9.65 -2.92
C GLN A 34 5.50 -10.00 -3.88
N TYR A 35 5.69 -9.24 -4.96
CA TYR A 35 6.78 -9.47 -5.91
C TYR A 35 8.15 -9.01 -5.45
N ALA A 36 8.25 -8.36 -4.30
CA ALA A 36 9.54 -8.02 -3.74
C ALA A 36 10.32 -9.29 -3.33
N PRO A 37 11.65 -9.27 -3.44
CA PRO A 37 12.47 -10.42 -3.12
C PRO A 37 12.31 -10.81 -1.65
N SER A 38 12.29 -12.12 -1.38
CA SER A 38 12.31 -12.66 -0.01
C SER A 38 13.40 -13.72 0.14
N PRO A 39 14.05 -13.81 1.32
CA PRO A 39 15.05 -14.84 1.58
C PRO A 39 14.43 -16.22 1.40
N LEU A 40 15.05 -17.07 0.57
CA LEU A 40 14.60 -18.46 0.33
C LEU A 40 13.12 -18.57 -0.10
N ASN A 41 12.57 -17.55 -0.76
CA ASN A 41 11.15 -17.46 -1.12
C ASN A 41 10.18 -17.64 0.08
N SER A 42 10.62 -17.25 1.29
CA SER A 42 9.84 -17.38 2.53
C SER A 42 8.56 -16.57 2.54
N GLN A 43 8.44 -15.53 1.69
CA GLN A 43 7.27 -14.67 1.60
C GLN A 43 6.72 -14.24 2.98
N PRO A 44 7.56 -13.69 3.88
CA PRO A 44 7.19 -13.40 5.28
C PRO A 44 6.21 -12.22 5.45
N TRP A 45 5.53 -11.80 4.38
CA TRP A 45 4.78 -10.56 4.31
C TRP A 45 3.34 -10.84 4.73
N HIS A 46 2.86 -10.12 5.75
CA HIS A 46 1.45 -10.16 6.14
C HIS A 46 0.86 -8.75 6.08
N PHE A 47 -0.28 -8.63 5.40
CA PHE A 47 -0.96 -7.35 5.22
C PHE A 47 -2.38 -7.44 5.78
N THR A 48 -2.74 -6.48 6.63
CA THR A 48 -4.11 -6.34 7.16
C THR A 48 -4.73 -5.07 6.59
N LEU A 49 -5.82 -5.22 5.83
CA LEU A 49 -6.56 -4.10 5.27
C LEU A 49 -7.64 -3.63 6.27
N ILE A 50 -7.43 -2.45 6.85
CA ILE A 50 -8.40 -1.84 7.77
C ILE A 50 -9.18 -0.75 7.02
N ARG A 51 -10.49 -0.97 6.84
CA ARG A 51 -11.41 0.02 6.23
C ARG A 51 -12.37 0.66 7.24
N ASN A 52 -12.57 0.02 8.38
CA ASN A 52 -13.43 0.55 9.43
C ASN A 52 -12.76 1.80 10.03
N LYS A 53 -13.44 2.95 9.94
CA LYS A 53 -12.91 4.23 10.42
C LYS A 53 -12.72 4.25 11.93
N ASP A 54 -13.56 3.56 12.70
CA ASP A 54 -13.44 3.54 14.15
C ASP A 54 -12.27 2.68 14.60
N THR A 55 -12.03 1.54 13.95
CA THR A 55 -10.79 0.76 14.14
C THR A 55 -9.55 1.59 13.77
N LEU A 56 -9.57 2.34 12.66
CA LEU A 56 -8.44 3.20 12.29
C LEU A 56 -8.16 4.28 13.34
N LYS A 57 -9.18 4.91 13.92
CA LYS A 57 -9.02 5.92 14.99
C LYS A 57 -8.33 5.36 16.23
N THR A 58 -8.45 4.06 16.52
CA THR A 58 -7.74 3.45 17.66
C THR A 58 -6.25 3.21 17.43
N LEU A 59 -5.79 3.31 16.17
CA LEU A 59 -4.39 3.07 15.76
C LEU A 59 -3.63 4.36 15.42
N SER A 60 -4.34 5.50 15.33
CA SER A 60 -3.78 6.82 15.00
C SER A 60 -3.30 7.56 16.24
#